data_AF-A0A5C2SF47-F1
#
_entry.id   AF-A0A5C2SF47-F1
#
_cell.length_a   1.000
_cell.length_b   1.000
_cell.length_c   1.000
_cell.angle_alpha   90.00
_cell.angle_beta   90.00
_cell.angle_gamma   90.00
#
_symmetry.space_group_name_H-M   'P 1'
#
loop_
_entity.id
_entity.type
_entity.pdbx_description
1 polymer ?
#
loop_
_entity_poly.entity_id
_entity_poly.type
_entity_poly.pdbx_seq_one_letter_code
_entity_poly.pdbx_strand_id
1 'polypeptide(L)'
;MPAVTIPCCPTAIPIDDASDSDSAKENVTTTHLPLFKSMTIPKGTTKIENPFSVAGIPKLEKFVNLDHLPDILVVYDKGDITNRSAGSRPVYYKRAYPKAENVVPGNPRRAALFLDTANCIDKGRRSSVYQAPFIATLGPKGAPRKHVLVAAKVANNTCRCHQLLRDEARGFSTFPDQFFDDTNASPWALGPEYAPLVEHLPAMRPRYLLSWAARMNPKPTPQEMVPPIAPRFYGYYVPIESETSTRSLARSHRNCEDFQNSNCDVSHWPKSIMLMEDCGRRINPGTLPLRHRVQCLQLVERMHLLGFSHGHARASNMLVQPGPLSLPQEKRSMDTPSFRLISLGRWRGVFHPLALESAQGAMRAFVKGRENDVFFALHELRLISAPTSHVEKE
;
A
#
# COMPACT_ATOMS: atom_id res chain seq x y z
N MET A 1 28.83 -13.78 -28.16
CA MET A 1 28.01 -13.14 -27.12
C MET A 1 27.68 -14.20 -26.08
N PRO A 2 28.10 -14.07 -24.80
CA PRO A 2 27.80 -15.08 -23.81
C PRO A 2 26.33 -14.98 -23.40
N ALA A 3 25.65 -16.13 -23.36
CA ALA A 3 24.26 -16.25 -22.97
C ALA A 3 24.10 -15.83 -21.51
N VAL A 4 23.32 -14.77 -21.25
CA VAL A 4 22.91 -14.39 -19.91
C VAL A 4 21.85 -15.41 -19.46
N THR A 5 22.24 -16.28 -18.53
CA THR A 5 21.33 -17.23 -17.89
C THR A 5 20.44 -16.45 -16.92
N ILE A 6 19.19 -16.22 -17.33
CA ILE A 6 18.16 -15.64 -16.44
C ILE A 6 17.76 -16.76 -15.47
N PRO A 7 17.88 -16.58 -14.14
CA PRO A 7 17.42 -17.59 -13.19
C PRO A 7 15.91 -17.75 -13.32
N CYS A 8 15.47 -18.97 -13.63
CA CYS A 8 14.06 -19.35 -13.64
C CYS A 8 13.41 -19.04 -12.30
N CYS A 9 12.29 -18.32 -12.33
CA CYS A 9 11.45 -18.05 -11.17
C CYS A 9 11.07 -19.35 -10.45
N PRO A 10 10.92 -19.32 -9.11
CA PRO A 10 10.39 -20.44 -8.37
C PRO A 10 8.95 -20.74 -8.78
N THR A 11 8.68 -22.04 -8.88
CA THR A 11 7.45 -22.71 -9.24
C THR A 11 6.21 -22.07 -8.60
N ALA A 12 5.13 -21.99 -9.38
CA ALA A 12 3.81 -21.53 -8.93
C ALA A 12 3.41 -22.18 -7.59
N ILE A 13 3.23 -21.36 -6.57
CA ILE A 13 2.79 -21.76 -5.24
C ILE A 13 1.31 -22.17 -5.34
N PRO A 14 0.90 -23.35 -4.83
CA PRO A 14 -0.49 -23.74 -4.80
C PRO A 14 -1.30 -22.70 -4.01
N ILE A 15 -2.38 -22.24 -4.63
CA ILE A 15 -3.43 -21.52 -3.93
C ILE A 15 -4.12 -22.60 -3.09
N ASP A 16 -4.01 -22.50 -1.76
CA ASP A 16 -4.87 -23.25 -0.84
C ASP A 16 -6.30 -22.71 -1.01
N ASP A 17 -6.96 -23.12 -2.09
CA ASP A 17 -8.40 -23.14 -2.17
C ASP A 17 -8.83 -24.24 -1.20
N ALA A 18 -9.20 -23.83 0.01
CA ALA A 18 -9.90 -24.68 0.96
C ALA A 18 -11.24 -25.11 0.33
N SER A 19 -11.15 -26.19 -0.42
CA SER A 19 -12.22 -27.12 -0.72
C SER A 19 -12.64 -27.78 0.58
N ASP A 20 -13.82 -27.47 1.09
CA ASP A 20 -14.70 -28.53 1.57
C ASP A 20 -16.16 -28.09 1.58
N SER A 21 -16.94 -28.85 0.83
CA SER A 21 -18.37 -29.01 0.98
C SER A 21 -18.61 -29.99 2.13
N ASP A 22 -19.23 -29.56 3.22
CA ASP A 22 -20.21 -30.42 3.88
C ASP A 22 -21.17 -29.66 4.79
N SER A 23 -22.44 -29.96 4.58
CA SER A 23 -23.59 -29.46 5.32
C SER A 23 -23.81 -30.33 6.56
N ALA A 24 -23.32 -29.89 7.71
CA ALA A 24 -23.69 -30.45 9.01
C ALA A 24 -24.43 -29.39 9.84
N LYS A 25 -25.68 -29.70 10.19
CA LYS A 25 -26.48 -28.99 11.19
C LYS A 25 -25.97 -29.38 12.56
N GLU A 26 -25.29 -28.47 13.27
CA GLU A 26 -24.97 -28.65 14.69
C GLU A 26 -25.78 -27.68 15.56
N ASN A 27 -26.43 -28.25 16.57
CA ASN A 27 -27.16 -27.53 17.61
C ASN A 27 -26.16 -26.82 18.54
N VAL A 28 -26.22 -25.49 18.55
CA VAL A 28 -25.36 -24.63 19.37
C VAL A 28 -25.84 -24.64 20.81
N THR A 29 -25.18 -25.42 21.66
CA THR A 29 -25.26 -25.28 23.11
C THR A 29 -24.54 -23.98 23.50
N THR A 30 -25.30 -23.02 24.04
CA THR A 30 -24.77 -21.70 24.42
C THR A 30 -24.00 -21.81 25.73
N THR A 31 -22.72 -22.13 25.64
CA THR A 31 -21.80 -22.06 26.79
C THR A 31 -21.40 -20.61 26.99
N HIS A 32 -21.82 -20.01 28.11
CA HIS A 32 -21.42 -18.67 28.51
C HIS A 32 -19.89 -18.60 28.69
N LEU A 33 -19.21 -17.97 27.72
CA LEU A 33 -17.79 -17.65 27.82
C LEU A 33 -17.54 -16.65 28.96
N PRO A 34 -16.47 -16.82 29.74
CA PRO A 34 -16.15 -15.92 30.84
C PRO A 34 -15.87 -14.51 30.33
N LEU A 35 -16.56 -13.56 30.96
CA LEU A 35 -16.37 -12.13 30.81
C LEU A 35 -14.90 -11.76 31.08
N PHE A 36 -14.31 -11.01 30.15
CA PHE A 36 -12.90 -10.58 30.09
C PHE A 36 -12.16 -10.49 31.44
N LYS A 37 -11.07 -11.27 31.57
CA LYS A 37 -9.88 -10.76 32.27
C LYS A 37 -9.39 -9.57 31.45
N SER A 38 -9.57 -8.37 32.00
CA SER A 38 -8.96 -7.12 31.54
C SER A 38 -7.60 -7.43 30.90
N MET A 39 -7.42 -7.11 29.62
CA MET A 39 -6.05 -6.97 29.09
C MET A 39 -5.36 -6.01 30.04
N THR A 40 -4.43 -6.52 30.86
CA THR A 40 -3.65 -5.69 31.76
C THR A 40 -2.78 -4.82 30.88
N ILE A 41 -3.32 -3.66 30.50
CA ILE A 41 -2.59 -2.58 29.88
C ILE A 41 -1.43 -2.30 30.86
N PRO A 42 -0.16 -2.25 30.38
CA PRO A 42 1.01 -2.19 31.24
C PRO A 42 0.83 -1.15 32.38
N LYS A 43 1.04 -1.62 33.62
CA LYS A 43 0.98 -0.81 34.84
C LYS A 43 1.86 0.43 34.64
N GLY A 44 1.24 1.61 34.61
CA GLY A 44 1.90 2.91 34.33
C GLY A 44 1.27 3.70 33.19
N THR A 45 0.38 3.10 32.40
CA THR A 45 -0.44 3.83 31.42
C THR A 45 -1.67 4.41 32.11
N THR A 46 -1.80 5.73 32.09
CA THR A 46 -3.05 6.44 32.39
C THR A 46 -4.19 5.75 31.66
N LYS A 47 -5.26 5.40 32.39
CA LYS A 47 -6.46 4.78 31.85
C LYS A 47 -6.87 5.52 30.57
N ILE A 48 -6.78 4.85 29.42
CA ILE A 48 -7.14 5.47 28.13
C ILE A 48 -8.66 5.67 28.16
N GLU A 49 -9.10 6.91 28.37
CA GLU A 49 -10.52 7.24 28.52
C GLU A 49 -11.33 6.91 27.26
N ASN A 50 -10.71 7.10 26.09
CA ASN A 50 -11.31 6.74 24.80
C ASN A 50 -10.28 6.06 23.89
N PRO A 51 -10.29 4.71 23.77
CA PRO A 51 -9.32 3.97 22.97
C PRO A 51 -9.48 4.18 21.45
N PHE A 52 -10.58 4.79 21.01
CA PHE A 52 -10.84 5.14 19.61
C PHE A 52 -10.35 6.55 19.25
N SER A 53 -9.96 7.37 20.23
CA SER A 53 -9.46 8.71 19.99
C SER A 53 -8.15 8.66 19.21
N VAL A 54 -8.03 9.48 18.16
CA VAL A 54 -6.80 9.65 17.38
C VAL A 54 -5.95 10.83 17.88
N ALA A 55 -6.49 11.66 18.77
CA ALA A 55 -5.85 12.88 19.23
C ALA A 55 -4.59 12.58 20.06
N GLY A 56 -3.48 13.24 19.72
CA GLY A 56 -2.21 13.11 20.45
C GLY A 56 -1.48 11.78 20.23
N ILE A 57 -1.95 10.90 19.34
CA ILE A 57 -1.28 9.64 19.02
C ILE A 57 -0.28 9.87 17.87
N PRO A 58 1.02 9.53 18.04
CA PRO A 58 2.00 9.68 16.98
C PRO A 58 1.73 8.70 15.84
N LYS A 59 1.91 9.15 14.59
CA LYS A 59 1.79 8.31 13.41
C LYS A 59 2.89 7.24 13.38
N LEU A 60 2.53 6.03 12.94
CA LEU A 60 3.51 5.03 12.56
C LEU A 60 4.03 5.36 11.16
N GLU A 61 5.22 5.96 11.11
CA GLU A 61 5.87 6.39 9.88
C GLU A 61 7.19 5.69 9.64
N LYS A 62 7.66 4.89 10.60
CA LYS A 62 8.94 4.17 10.47
C LYS A 62 8.73 2.83 9.78
N PHE A 63 9.77 2.36 9.10
CA PHE A 63 9.84 0.97 8.64
C PHE A 63 9.74 0.03 9.85
N VAL A 64 9.01 -1.07 9.67
CA VAL A 64 8.88 -2.14 10.65
C VAL A 64 9.28 -3.42 9.94
N ASN A 65 10.34 -4.07 10.44
CA ASN A 65 10.75 -5.38 9.92
C ASN A 65 9.56 -6.35 9.95
N LEU A 66 9.44 -7.16 8.89
CA LEU A 66 8.30 -8.04 8.66
C LEU A 66 8.08 -9.05 9.80
N ASP A 67 9.16 -9.55 10.41
CA ASP A 67 9.12 -10.48 11.56
C ASP A 67 8.60 -9.81 12.84
N HIS A 68 8.55 -8.48 12.86
CA HIS A 68 8.06 -7.70 14.00
C HIS A 68 6.60 -7.28 13.86
N LEU A 69 6.00 -7.41 12.68
CA LEU A 69 4.58 -7.15 12.48
C LEU A 69 3.74 -8.18 13.27
N PRO A 70 2.48 -7.88 13.64
CA PRO A 70 1.61 -8.84 14.32
C PRO A 70 1.04 -9.91 13.36
N ASP A 71 0.96 -11.15 13.82
CA ASP A 71 0.33 -12.26 13.09
C ASP A 71 -1.20 -12.24 13.26
N ILE A 72 -1.65 -11.86 14.46
CA ILE A 72 -3.06 -11.78 14.84
C ILE A 72 -3.40 -10.35 15.20
N LEU A 73 -4.49 -9.86 14.64
CA LEU A 73 -5.04 -8.55 14.88
C LEU A 73 -6.40 -8.69 15.58
N VAL A 74 -6.49 -8.13 16.79
CA VAL A 74 -7.72 -8.03 17.57
C VAL A 74 -8.34 -6.66 17.27
N VAL A 75 -9.44 -6.66 16.52
CA VAL A 75 -10.06 -5.43 16.02
C VAL A 75 -11.30 -5.11 16.83
N TYR A 76 -11.32 -3.92 17.42
CA TYR A 76 -12.49 -3.32 18.04
C TYR A 76 -13.11 -2.39 17.01
N ASP A 77 -14.28 -2.74 16.50
CA ASP A 77 -14.90 -2.08 15.35
C ASP A 77 -16.16 -1.33 15.76
N LYS A 78 -16.01 -0.04 16.03
CA LYS A 78 -17.11 0.85 16.38
C LYS A 78 -17.75 1.39 15.09
N GLY A 79 -18.93 0.85 14.79
CA GLY A 79 -19.74 1.24 13.63
C GLY A 79 -19.74 0.23 12.48
N ASP A 80 -19.40 -1.03 12.77
CA ASP A 80 -19.47 -2.15 11.83
C ASP A 80 -18.78 -1.89 10.49
N ILE A 81 -17.62 -1.24 10.53
CA ILE A 81 -16.83 -0.94 9.33
C ILE A 81 -16.49 -2.23 8.58
N THR A 82 -16.23 -3.31 9.33
CA THR A 82 -15.77 -4.61 8.85
C THR A 82 -16.88 -5.61 8.49
N ASN A 83 -18.16 -5.25 8.69
CA ASN A 83 -19.33 -6.13 8.55
C ASN A 83 -19.24 -7.40 9.43
N ARG A 84 -18.72 -7.25 10.65
CA ARG A 84 -18.45 -8.35 11.60
C ARG A 84 -18.82 -8.00 13.03
N SER A 85 -19.06 -6.73 13.35
CA SER A 85 -19.33 -6.31 14.72
C SER A 85 -20.80 -6.54 15.04
N ALA A 86 -21.08 -7.45 15.97
CA ALA A 86 -22.39 -7.63 16.59
C ALA A 86 -22.36 -7.06 18.02
N GLY A 87 -21.85 -5.83 18.19
CA GLY A 87 -21.77 -5.13 19.48
C GLY A 87 -20.34 -4.91 19.98
N SER A 88 -20.13 -5.06 21.29
CA SER A 88 -18.87 -4.71 21.99
C SER A 88 -17.75 -5.75 21.91
N ARG A 89 -17.97 -6.86 21.21
CA ARG A 89 -16.99 -7.96 21.10
C ARG A 89 -15.96 -7.65 20.01
N PRO A 90 -14.66 -7.87 20.28
CA PRO A 90 -13.65 -7.75 19.24
C PRO A 90 -13.80 -8.85 18.20
N VAL A 91 -13.32 -8.57 17.00
CA VAL A 91 -13.25 -9.51 15.88
C VAL A 91 -11.79 -9.81 15.56
N TYR A 92 -11.53 -11.03 15.12
CA TYR A 92 -10.16 -11.53 14.96
C TYR A 92 -9.78 -11.58 13.49
N TYR A 93 -8.51 -11.29 13.25
CA TYR A 93 -7.92 -11.24 11.93
C TYR A 93 -6.55 -11.91 11.93
N LYS A 94 -6.20 -12.58 10.84
CA LYS A 94 -4.88 -13.18 10.61
C LYS A 94 -4.16 -12.45 9.48
N ARG A 95 -2.86 -12.21 9.66
CA ARG A 95 -2.02 -11.65 8.60
C ARG A 95 -1.93 -12.62 7.43
N ALA A 96 -2.28 -12.13 6.24
CA ALA A 96 -2.11 -12.83 4.98
C ALA A 96 -0.93 -12.29 4.17
N TYR A 97 -0.63 -10.98 4.27
CA TYR A 97 0.58 -10.38 3.69
C TYR A 97 1.27 -9.38 4.63
N PRO A 98 2.60 -9.25 4.55
CA PRO A 98 3.49 -10.22 3.91
C PRO A 98 3.42 -11.56 4.66
N LYS A 99 3.75 -12.66 3.98
CA LYS A 99 3.81 -13.98 4.62
C LYS A 99 4.97 -13.96 5.61
N ALA A 100 4.72 -14.37 6.85
CA ALA A 100 5.81 -14.55 7.80
C ALA A 100 6.58 -15.82 7.46
N GLU A 101 7.90 -15.70 7.34
CA GLU A 101 8.80 -16.83 7.07
C GLU A 101 8.89 -17.74 8.30
N ASN A 102 8.78 -17.18 9.50
CA ASN A 102 9.08 -17.85 10.77
C ASN A 102 7.91 -17.76 11.78
N VAL A 103 6.70 -18.17 11.39
CA VAL A 103 5.59 -18.26 12.36
C VAL A 103 5.85 -19.45 13.28
N VAL A 104 6.36 -19.18 14.49
CA VAL A 104 6.48 -20.21 15.53
C VAL A 104 5.07 -20.64 15.94
N PRO A 105 4.68 -21.91 15.70
CA PRO A 105 3.37 -22.39 16.10
C PRO A 105 3.18 -22.22 17.62
N GLY A 106 2.03 -21.67 18.02
CA GLY A 106 1.63 -21.56 19.43
C GLY A 106 1.92 -20.23 20.13
N ASN A 107 2.65 -19.28 19.52
CA ASN A 107 2.83 -17.96 20.13
C ASN A 107 2.79 -16.80 19.11
N PRO A 108 1.62 -16.54 18.49
CA PRO A 108 1.50 -15.49 17.49
C PRO A 108 1.67 -14.10 18.10
N ARG A 109 2.34 -13.20 17.37
CA ARG A 109 2.40 -11.78 17.73
C ARG A 109 1.02 -11.16 17.60
N ARG A 110 0.60 -10.40 18.62
CA ARG A 110 -0.73 -9.81 18.69
C ARG A 110 -0.67 -8.29 18.68
N ALA A 111 -1.64 -7.68 18.02
CA ALA A 111 -1.90 -6.26 18.11
C ALA A 111 -3.40 -6.00 18.32
N ALA A 112 -3.70 -4.84 18.90
CA ALA A 112 -5.07 -4.32 18.97
C ALA A 112 -5.22 -3.14 17.99
N LEU A 113 -6.32 -3.14 17.24
CA LEU A 113 -6.72 -2.06 16.34
C LEU A 113 -8.09 -1.53 16.75
N PHE A 114 -8.24 -0.21 16.81
CA PHE A 114 -9.50 0.45 17.17
C PHE A 114 -10.03 1.21 15.96
N LEU A 115 -11.11 0.71 15.36
CA LEU A 115 -11.77 1.32 14.22
C LEU A 115 -13.00 2.10 14.69
N ASP A 116 -13.18 3.32 14.19
CA ASP A 116 -14.36 4.14 14.42
C ASP A 116 -14.74 4.82 13.11
N THR A 117 -16.03 4.80 12.78
CA THR A 117 -16.56 5.49 11.59
C THR A 117 -16.30 6.99 11.61
N ALA A 118 -16.18 7.59 12.81
CA ALA A 118 -15.81 8.99 12.99
C ALA A 118 -14.37 9.31 12.54
N ASN A 119 -13.49 8.30 12.50
CA ASN A 119 -12.09 8.48 12.09
C ASN A 119 -11.85 8.25 10.59
N CYS A 120 -12.90 8.32 9.77
CA CYS A 120 -12.78 8.15 8.32
C CYS A 120 -12.08 9.37 7.70
N ILE A 121 -10.92 9.16 7.09
CA ILE A 121 -10.14 10.23 6.45
C ILE A 121 -10.35 10.31 4.93
N ASP A 122 -10.79 9.22 4.31
CA ASP A 122 -11.08 9.20 2.87
C ASP A 122 -12.13 8.14 2.51
N LYS A 123 -13.03 8.49 1.59
CA LYS A 123 -14.02 7.60 1.00
C LYS A 123 -13.87 7.62 -0.52
N GLY A 124 -13.26 6.57 -1.06
CA GLY A 124 -13.13 6.37 -2.49
C GLY A 124 -14.25 5.49 -3.04
N ARG A 125 -14.28 5.37 -4.38
CA ARG A 125 -15.21 4.46 -5.07
C ARG A 125 -15.01 2.99 -4.69
N ARG A 126 -13.78 2.59 -4.34
CA ARG A 126 -13.41 1.18 -4.13
C ARG A 126 -13.08 0.84 -2.69
N SER A 127 -12.77 1.83 -1.86
CA SER A 127 -12.34 1.60 -0.49
C SER A 127 -12.63 2.82 0.36
N SER A 128 -12.69 2.61 1.66
CA SER A 128 -12.66 3.65 2.68
C SER A 128 -11.38 3.52 3.50
N VAL A 129 -10.85 4.65 3.96
CA VAL A 129 -9.63 4.72 4.77
C VAL A 129 -9.95 5.41 6.09
N TYR A 130 -9.47 4.81 7.17
CA TYR A 130 -9.68 5.27 8.54
C TYR A 130 -8.33 5.48 9.22
N GLN A 131 -8.22 6.52 10.04
CA GLN A 131 -7.18 6.60 11.05
C GLN A 131 -7.56 5.69 12.21
N ALA A 132 -6.64 4.84 12.65
CA ALA A 132 -6.93 3.84 13.67
C ALA A 132 -5.81 3.80 14.72
N PRO A 133 -6.13 3.98 16.01
CA PRO A 133 -5.21 3.66 17.09
C PRO A 133 -4.80 2.18 17.01
N PHE A 134 -3.49 1.96 17.11
CA PHE A 134 -2.86 0.66 16.93
C PHE A 134 -1.86 0.40 18.05
N ILE A 135 -2.10 -0.68 18.80
CA ILE A 135 -1.31 -1.05 19.97
C ILE A 135 -0.60 -2.39 19.73
N ALA A 136 0.70 -2.33 19.45
CA ALA A 136 1.49 -3.48 19.02
C ALA A 136 2.93 -3.44 19.55
N THR A 137 3.57 -4.61 19.69
CA THR A 137 5.02 -4.71 19.87
C THR A 137 5.70 -4.73 18.50
N LEU A 138 6.24 -3.57 18.06
CA LEU A 138 6.87 -3.38 16.75
C LEU A 138 8.40 -3.35 16.89
N GLY A 139 8.95 -4.49 17.26
CA GLY A 139 10.37 -4.69 17.52
C GLY A 139 10.69 -6.14 17.92
N PRO A 140 11.95 -6.45 18.27
CA PRO A 140 12.36 -7.78 18.72
C PRO A 140 11.60 -8.23 19.98
N LYS A 141 11.69 -9.51 20.30
CA LYS A 141 11.03 -10.07 21.50
C LYS A 141 11.47 -9.29 22.75
N GLY A 142 10.50 -8.87 23.57
CA GLY A 142 10.74 -8.03 24.75
C GLY A 142 10.67 -6.52 24.50
N ALA A 143 10.56 -6.07 23.24
CA ALA A 143 10.37 -4.65 22.95
C ALA A 143 9.04 -4.12 23.56
N PRO A 144 9.01 -2.86 24.01
CA PRO A 144 7.81 -2.28 24.59
C PRO A 144 6.69 -2.20 23.55
N ARG A 145 5.44 -2.32 24.01
CA ARG A 145 4.27 -2.04 23.17
C ARG A 145 4.27 -0.55 22.83
N LYS A 146 4.00 -0.24 21.56
CA LYS A 146 3.83 1.12 21.07
C LYS A 146 2.34 1.40 20.89
N HIS A 147 1.94 2.64 21.16
CA HIS A 147 0.62 3.18 20.85
C HIS A 147 0.81 4.20 19.73
N VAL A 148 0.38 3.84 18.52
CA VAL A 148 0.64 4.61 17.30
C VAL A 148 -0.61 4.69 16.43
N LEU A 149 -0.63 5.63 15.49
CA LEU A 149 -1.71 5.79 14.52
C LEU A 149 -1.32 5.15 13.19
N VAL A 150 -2.21 4.37 12.59
CA VAL A 150 -2.06 3.80 11.25
C VAL A 150 -3.25 4.18 10.37
N ALA A 151 -3.06 4.17 9.05
CA ALA A 151 -4.15 4.19 8.10
C ALA A 151 -4.65 2.75 7.86
N ALA A 152 -5.93 2.51 8.15
CA ALA A 152 -6.62 1.25 7.91
C ALA A 152 -7.53 1.40 6.69
N LYS A 153 -7.18 0.72 5.60
CA LYS A 153 -7.95 0.69 4.35
C LYS A 153 -8.80 -0.57 4.30
N VAL A 154 -10.09 -0.40 4.00
CA VAL A 154 -11.08 -1.47 3.85
C VAL A 154 -11.81 -1.35 2.51
N ALA A 155 -12.25 -2.48 1.97
CA ALA A 155 -12.98 -2.51 0.70
C ALA A 155 -14.43 -2.02 0.87
N ASN A 156 -14.98 -1.40 -0.18
CA ASN A 156 -16.41 -1.15 -0.26
C ASN A 156 -17.18 -2.45 -0.59
N ASN A 157 -18.51 -2.39 -0.52
CA ASN A 157 -19.44 -3.53 -0.57
C ASN A 157 -19.61 -4.18 -1.96
N THR A 158 -18.56 -4.24 -2.79
CA THR A 158 -18.62 -4.99 -4.07
C THR A 158 -17.48 -6.00 -4.19
N CYS A 159 -17.74 -7.13 -4.83
CA CYS A 159 -16.75 -8.21 -4.99
C CYS A 159 -15.43 -7.70 -5.59
N ARG A 160 -15.51 -6.82 -6.60
CA ARG A 160 -14.36 -6.17 -7.23
C ARG A 160 -13.58 -5.27 -6.28
N CYS A 161 -14.23 -4.60 -5.33
CA CYS A 161 -13.52 -3.79 -4.33
C CYS A 161 -12.66 -4.67 -3.40
N HIS A 162 -13.20 -5.81 -2.96
CA HIS A 162 -12.45 -6.78 -2.16
C HIS A 162 -11.27 -7.35 -2.94
N GLN A 163 -11.47 -7.68 -4.22
CA GLN A 163 -10.42 -8.20 -5.07
C GLN A 163 -9.30 -7.17 -5.30
N LEU A 164 -9.64 -5.93 -5.65
CA LEU A 164 -8.66 -4.86 -5.84
C LEU A 164 -7.85 -4.57 -4.57
N LEU A 165 -8.47 -4.63 -3.38
CA LEU A 165 -7.73 -4.46 -2.12
C LEU A 165 -6.75 -5.62 -1.87
N ARG A 166 -7.16 -6.86 -2.18
CA ARG A 166 -6.29 -8.04 -2.11
C ARG A 166 -5.13 -7.94 -3.09
N ASP A 167 -5.39 -7.53 -4.33
CA ASP A 167 -4.37 -7.36 -5.36
C ASP A 167 -3.40 -6.23 -4.98
N GLU A 168 -3.91 -5.14 -4.40
CA GLU A 168 -3.08 -4.05 -3.86
C GLU A 168 -2.13 -4.58 -2.77
N ALA A 169 -2.66 -5.31 -1.78
CA ALA A 169 -1.87 -5.92 -0.72
C ALA A 169 -0.80 -6.90 -1.25
N ARG A 170 -1.14 -7.70 -2.28
CA ARG A 170 -0.20 -8.58 -2.95
C ARG A 170 0.94 -7.79 -3.59
N GLY A 171 0.63 -6.66 -4.23
CA GLY A 171 1.62 -5.76 -4.81
C GLY A 171 2.57 -5.24 -3.74
N PHE A 172 2.03 -4.70 -2.64
CA PHE A 172 2.84 -4.25 -1.51
C PHE A 172 3.79 -5.31 -0.95
N SER A 173 3.37 -6.59 -0.94
CA SER A 173 4.23 -7.70 -0.51
C SER A 173 5.29 -8.14 -1.53
N THR A 174 5.20 -7.63 -2.76
CA THR A 174 6.08 -8.01 -3.89
C THR A 174 7.04 -6.87 -4.25
N PHE A 175 6.68 -5.62 -3.98
CA PHE A 175 7.52 -4.48 -4.30
C PHE A 175 8.83 -4.49 -3.51
N PRO A 176 9.94 -4.06 -4.10
CA PRO A 176 11.21 -3.96 -3.40
C PRO A 176 11.18 -2.82 -2.37
N ASP A 177 12.05 -2.91 -1.37
CA ASP A 177 12.12 -1.95 -0.25
C ASP A 177 12.28 -0.48 -0.70
N GLN A 178 12.86 -0.25 -1.88
CA GLN A 178 13.00 1.10 -2.47
C GLN A 178 11.65 1.79 -2.74
N PHE A 179 10.53 1.06 -2.72
CA PHE A 179 9.20 1.66 -2.78
C PHE A 179 8.84 2.42 -1.50
N PHE A 180 9.36 1.99 -0.35
CA PHE A 180 8.84 2.37 0.96
C PHE A 180 9.80 3.24 1.78
N ASP A 181 11.10 3.15 1.50
CA ASP A 181 12.11 3.89 2.23
C ASP A 181 12.87 4.88 1.36
N ASP A 182 13.38 5.93 2.02
CA ASP A 182 14.30 6.86 1.39
C ASP A 182 15.60 6.12 1.10
N THR A 183 16.03 6.14 -0.16
CA THR A 183 17.27 5.46 -0.58
C THR A 183 18.31 6.48 -1.01
N ASN A 184 19.60 6.16 -0.81
CA ASN A 184 20.67 6.93 -1.40
C ASN A 184 20.55 6.85 -2.94
N ALA A 185 20.71 7.98 -3.62
CA ALA A 185 20.71 8.03 -5.08
C ALA A 185 21.93 7.29 -5.69
N SER A 186 21.88 5.95 -5.79
CA SER A 186 22.74 5.13 -6.67
C SER A 186 22.22 3.68 -6.69
N PRO A 187 21.99 3.02 -7.85
CA PRO A 187 22.74 3.08 -9.11
C PRO A 187 21.92 3.51 -10.35
N TRP A 188 20.85 4.30 -10.19
CA TRP A 188 20.06 4.82 -11.33
C TRP A 188 20.81 5.80 -12.24
N ALA A 189 22.03 6.21 -11.83
CA ALA A 189 22.91 7.12 -12.57
C ALA A 189 23.84 6.43 -13.58
N LEU A 190 23.79 5.09 -13.72
CA LEU A 190 24.58 4.35 -14.71
C LEU A 190 23.66 3.43 -15.54
N GLY A 191 23.36 3.87 -16.77
CA GLY A 191 22.47 3.20 -17.74
C GLY A 191 23.01 1.88 -18.33
N PRO A 192 22.47 1.39 -19.49
CA PRO A 192 22.51 2.15 -20.75
C PRO A 192 21.29 2.02 -21.72
N GLU A 193 20.15 1.42 -21.34
CA GLU A 193 19.11 1.05 -22.33
C GLU A 193 17.70 1.66 -22.16
N TYR A 194 17.51 2.67 -21.29
CA TYR A 194 16.26 3.42 -21.26
C TYR A 194 16.50 4.89 -21.57
N ALA A 195 16.35 5.23 -22.86
CA ALA A 195 16.09 6.60 -23.25
C ALA A 195 14.76 7.04 -22.60
N PRO A 196 14.71 8.19 -21.90
CA PRO A 196 13.44 8.80 -21.53
C PRO A 196 12.60 8.97 -22.80
N LEU A 197 11.30 8.64 -22.78
CA LEU A 197 10.37 8.92 -23.88
C LEU A 197 10.10 10.44 -24.07
N VAL A 198 10.97 11.30 -23.54
CA VAL A 198 10.95 12.75 -23.69
C VAL A 198 12.22 13.20 -24.44
N GLU A 199 12.55 12.55 -25.55
CA GLU A 199 13.49 13.09 -26.53
C GLU A 199 12.74 13.84 -27.64
N HIS A 200 11.93 14.85 -27.30
CA HIS A 200 11.50 15.84 -28.29
C HIS A 200 11.33 17.23 -27.65
N LEU A 201 12.45 17.81 -27.20
CA LEU A 201 12.64 19.25 -27.26
C LEU A 201 13.89 19.52 -28.11
N PRO A 202 13.78 20.23 -29.25
CA PRO A 202 14.92 20.44 -30.13
C PRO A 202 15.91 21.41 -29.48
N ALA A 203 17.03 20.89 -28.99
CA ALA A 203 18.13 21.72 -28.51
C ALA A 203 19.07 22.07 -29.68
N MET A 204 19.02 23.33 -30.12
CA MET A 204 20.12 23.97 -30.85
C MET A 204 21.41 23.80 -30.04
N ARG A 205 22.45 23.21 -30.65
CA ARG A 205 23.79 23.16 -30.07
C ARG A 205 24.69 24.21 -30.75
N PRO A 206 25.31 25.14 -30.01
CA PRO A 206 26.55 25.77 -30.45
C PRO A 206 27.72 24.84 -30.10
N ARG A 207 28.55 24.51 -31.10
CA ARG A 207 29.88 23.93 -30.90
C ARG A 207 30.85 25.04 -30.55
N TYR A 208 31.52 25.00 -29.41
CA TYR A 208 32.82 25.66 -29.22
C TYR A 208 33.71 24.86 -28.26
N LEU A 209 35.00 25.10 -28.47
CA LEU A 209 36.17 24.24 -28.22
C LEU A 209 36.68 24.22 -26.78
N LEU A 210 37.36 23.10 -26.50
CA LEU A 210 38.50 22.88 -25.58
C LEU A 210 39.00 24.07 -24.74
N SER A 211 38.92 23.92 -23.42
CA SER A 211 39.79 24.59 -22.46
C SER A 211 40.22 23.60 -21.38
N TRP A 212 41.53 23.57 -21.12
CA TRP A 212 42.19 22.82 -20.06
C TRP A 212 41.76 23.39 -18.70
N ALA A 213 41.14 22.58 -17.85
CA ALA A 213 40.83 22.97 -16.47
C ALA A 213 41.29 21.91 -15.48
N ALA A 214 41.95 22.40 -14.44
CA ALA A 214 42.52 21.71 -13.32
C ALA A 214 41.61 20.60 -12.74
N ARG A 215 42.24 19.51 -12.30
CA ARG A 215 41.65 18.50 -11.39
C ARG A 215 41.28 19.18 -10.07
N MET A 216 40.14 19.85 -10.04
CA MET A 216 39.43 20.14 -8.81
C MET A 216 38.87 18.81 -8.31
N ASN A 217 39.28 18.35 -7.13
CA ASN A 217 38.54 17.32 -6.42
C ASN A 217 37.12 17.87 -6.21
N PRO A 218 36.08 17.34 -6.89
CA PRO A 218 34.73 17.85 -6.70
C PRO A 218 34.38 17.66 -5.23
N LYS A 219 34.00 18.77 -4.58
CA LYS A 219 33.44 18.74 -3.22
C LYS A 219 32.32 17.68 -3.24
N PRO A 220 32.30 16.69 -2.34
CA PRO A 220 31.29 15.66 -2.37
C PRO A 220 29.92 16.34 -2.35
N THR A 221 29.22 16.25 -3.48
CA THR A 221 27.88 16.78 -3.61
C THR A 221 27.03 16.07 -2.56
N PRO A 222 26.29 16.79 -1.70
CA PRO A 222 25.39 16.17 -0.74
C PRO A 222 24.54 15.12 -1.48
N GLN A 223 24.61 13.86 -1.05
CA GLN A 223 23.83 12.79 -1.68
C GLN A 223 22.36 13.13 -1.53
N GLU A 224 21.70 13.41 -2.66
CA GLU A 224 20.27 13.67 -2.69
C GLU A 224 19.53 12.38 -2.33
N MET A 225 18.77 12.41 -1.25
CA MET A 225 17.94 11.27 -0.84
C MET A 225 16.74 11.16 -1.79
N VAL A 226 16.52 9.96 -2.30
CA VAL A 226 15.42 9.66 -3.22
C VAL A 226 14.18 9.32 -2.37
N PRO A 227 13.09 10.11 -2.44
CA PRO A 227 11.93 9.86 -1.59
C PRO A 227 11.18 8.60 -2.02
N PRO A 228 10.53 7.87 -1.10
CA PRO A 228 9.80 6.65 -1.40
C PRO A 228 8.59 6.88 -2.32
N ILE A 229 8.24 5.83 -3.07
CA ILE A 229 7.21 5.85 -4.11
C ILE A 229 5.82 5.64 -3.49
N ALA A 230 5.69 4.73 -2.53
CA ALA A 230 4.42 4.29 -1.95
C ALA A 230 4.42 4.37 -0.41
N PRO A 231 3.25 4.38 0.26
CA PRO A 231 3.17 4.32 1.70
C PRO A 231 3.88 3.09 2.26
N ARG A 232 4.44 3.19 3.47
CA ARG A 232 4.89 1.98 4.18
C ARG A 232 3.72 1.03 4.44
N PHE A 233 3.97 -0.27 4.32
CA PHE A 233 2.97 -1.33 4.44
C PHE A 233 3.15 -2.09 5.76
N TYR A 234 2.09 -2.16 6.57
CA TYR A 234 2.08 -2.81 7.90
C TYR A 234 1.27 -4.11 7.93
N GLY A 235 0.88 -4.57 6.74
CA GLY A 235 0.28 -5.87 6.52
C GLY A 235 -1.17 -5.80 6.06
N TYR A 236 -1.59 -6.91 5.47
CA TYR A 236 -2.96 -7.18 5.05
C TYR A 236 -3.49 -8.35 5.83
N TYR A 237 -4.65 -8.13 6.44
CA TYR A 237 -5.24 -9.02 7.42
C TYR A 237 -6.62 -9.48 6.95
N VAL A 238 -6.85 -10.79 7.02
CA VAL A 238 -8.12 -11.42 6.64
C VAL A 238 -8.90 -11.82 7.89
N PRO A 239 -10.23 -11.68 7.89
CA PRO A 239 -11.05 -12.03 9.05
C PRO A 239 -11.02 -13.53 9.31
N ILE A 240 -10.98 -13.91 10.57
CA ILE A 240 -11.06 -15.31 11.05
C ILE A 240 -12.20 -15.45 12.06
N GLU A 241 -12.63 -16.69 12.28
CA GLU A 241 -13.77 -17.00 13.15
C GLU A 241 -13.50 -16.70 14.62
N SER A 242 -12.34 -17.15 15.11
CA SER A 242 -11.87 -16.97 16.48
C SER A 242 -10.35 -16.82 16.48
N GLU A 243 -9.78 -16.40 17.61
CA GLU A 243 -8.33 -16.22 17.75
C GLU A 243 -7.51 -17.49 17.46
N THR A 244 -8.07 -18.65 17.80
CA THR A 244 -7.42 -19.96 17.61
C THR A 244 -7.74 -20.59 16.26
N SER A 245 -8.69 -20.03 15.51
CA SER A 245 -9.11 -20.57 14.22
C SER A 245 -8.13 -20.22 13.11
N THR A 246 -7.82 -21.21 12.28
CA THR A 246 -7.08 -21.00 11.02
C THR A 246 -8.03 -20.68 9.85
N ARG A 247 -9.35 -20.84 10.04
CA ARG A 247 -10.34 -20.69 9.00
C ARG A 247 -10.54 -19.22 8.65
N SER A 248 -10.13 -18.85 7.44
CA SER A 248 -10.42 -17.54 6.87
C SER A 248 -11.91 -17.40 6.55
N LEU A 249 -12.47 -16.26 6.90
CA LEU A 249 -13.82 -15.84 6.54
C LEU A 249 -13.83 -14.92 5.31
N ALA A 250 -12.67 -14.61 4.75
CA ALA A 250 -12.58 -13.85 3.51
C ALA A 250 -13.22 -14.64 2.37
N ARG A 251 -14.19 -14.03 1.70
CA ARG A 251 -14.92 -14.67 0.59
C ARG A 251 -14.35 -14.26 -0.77
N SER A 252 -14.62 -15.09 -1.76
CA SER A 252 -14.43 -14.81 -3.19
C SER A 252 -15.68 -15.32 -3.93
N HIS A 253 -16.02 -14.70 -5.05
CA HIS A 253 -17.15 -15.14 -5.87
C HIS A 253 -16.68 -16.29 -6.77
N ARG A 254 -17.12 -17.53 -6.53
CA ARG A 254 -16.77 -18.64 -7.44
C ARG A 254 -17.34 -18.44 -8.86
N ASN A 255 -18.48 -17.76 -8.96
CA ASN A 255 -19.21 -17.56 -10.24
C ASN A 255 -19.07 -16.12 -10.77
N CYS A 256 -18.10 -15.33 -10.30
CA CYS A 256 -17.75 -14.08 -10.98
C CYS A 256 -16.88 -14.44 -12.18
N GLU A 257 -17.51 -14.63 -13.35
CA GLU A 257 -16.78 -14.91 -14.59
C GLU A 257 -15.76 -13.81 -14.94
N ASP A 258 -15.96 -12.59 -14.40
CA ASP A 258 -15.03 -11.48 -14.56
C ASP A 258 -14.96 -10.58 -13.31
N PHE A 259 -14.00 -10.83 -12.42
CA PHE A 259 -13.73 -9.95 -11.27
C PHE A 259 -13.29 -8.53 -11.68
N GLN A 260 -12.71 -8.36 -12.87
CA GLN A 260 -12.26 -7.06 -13.32
C GLN A 260 -13.43 -6.18 -13.74
N ASN A 261 -14.57 -6.75 -14.14
CA ASN A 261 -15.73 -6.00 -14.62
C ASN A 261 -17.00 -6.16 -13.78
N SER A 262 -17.08 -7.14 -12.89
CA SER A 262 -18.22 -7.32 -11.98
C SER A 262 -18.28 -6.28 -10.86
N ASN A 263 -19.48 -6.00 -10.37
CA ASN A 263 -19.74 -5.16 -9.19
C ASN A 263 -20.86 -5.76 -8.33
N CYS A 264 -20.89 -7.09 -8.18
CA CYS A 264 -21.89 -7.78 -7.35
C CYS A 264 -21.92 -7.17 -5.95
N ASP A 265 -23.12 -6.85 -5.45
CA ASP A 265 -23.29 -6.37 -4.08
C ASP A 265 -22.98 -7.50 -3.10
N VAL A 266 -22.02 -7.23 -2.22
CA VAL A 266 -21.55 -8.15 -1.19
C VAL A 266 -21.48 -7.43 0.14
N SER A 267 -22.45 -6.56 0.40
CA SER A 267 -22.61 -5.79 1.64
C SER A 267 -22.54 -6.62 2.93
N HIS A 268 -22.83 -7.91 2.88
CA HIS A 268 -22.75 -8.85 4.01
C HIS A 268 -21.39 -9.55 4.17
N TRP A 269 -20.43 -9.34 3.25
CA TRP A 269 -19.12 -10.01 3.33
C TRP A 269 -18.26 -9.39 4.44
N PRO A 270 -17.57 -10.23 5.23
CA PRO A 270 -16.49 -9.76 6.09
C PRO A 270 -15.41 -9.05 5.27
N LYS A 271 -15.00 -7.85 5.70
CA LYS A 271 -13.98 -7.07 5.00
C LYS A 271 -12.59 -7.36 5.57
N SER A 272 -11.62 -7.55 4.68
CA SER A 272 -10.20 -7.54 5.02
C SER A 272 -9.72 -6.12 5.32
N ILE A 273 -8.64 -6.01 6.09
CA ILE A 273 -8.03 -4.74 6.48
C ILE A 273 -6.61 -4.66 5.96
N MET A 274 -6.27 -3.56 5.29
CA MET A 274 -4.90 -3.24 4.90
C MET A 274 -4.37 -2.10 5.77
N LEU A 275 -3.28 -2.33 6.51
CA LEU A 275 -2.64 -1.34 7.36
C LEU A 275 -1.45 -0.70 6.63
N MET A 276 -1.38 0.63 6.65
CA MET A 276 -0.34 1.41 5.98
C MET A 276 -0.03 2.73 6.71
N GLU A 277 1.03 3.39 6.27
CA GLU A 277 1.38 4.76 6.65
C GLU A 277 0.25 5.73 6.30
N ASP A 278 -0.03 6.67 7.21
CA ASP A 278 -0.91 7.81 6.92
C ASP A 278 -0.10 8.94 6.26
N CYS A 279 -0.11 8.93 4.92
CA CYS A 279 0.66 9.85 4.08
C CYS A 279 -0.03 11.19 3.76
N GLY A 280 -1.01 11.60 4.57
CA GLY A 280 -1.67 12.90 4.42
C GLY A 280 -2.84 12.91 3.45
N ARG A 281 -2.92 13.93 2.59
CA ARG A 281 -4.13 14.23 1.79
C ARG A 281 -3.87 14.12 0.29
N ARG A 282 -4.93 13.92 -0.50
CA ARG A 282 -4.84 13.90 -1.96
C ARG A 282 -4.29 15.23 -2.49
N ILE A 283 -3.48 15.18 -3.54
CA ILE A 283 -3.03 16.39 -4.23
C ILE A 283 -4.18 17.09 -4.96
N ASN A 284 -4.06 18.40 -5.13
CA ASN A 284 -4.88 19.16 -6.05
C ASN A 284 -3.98 19.74 -7.16
N PRO A 285 -3.97 19.16 -8.37
CA PRO A 285 -3.14 19.62 -9.48
C PRO A 285 -3.37 21.08 -9.87
N GLY A 286 -4.57 21.63 -9.61
CA GLY A 286 -4.89 23.02 -9.92
C GLY A 286 -4.19 24.04 -9.03
N THR A 287 -3.82 23.66 -7.80
CA THR A 287 -3.12 24.52 -6.84
C THR A 287 -1.68 24.09 -6.61
N LEU A 288 -1.26 22.95 -7.17
CA LEU A 288 0.07 22.39 -6.94
C LEU A 288 1.11 23.08 -7.86
N PRO A 289 2.21 23.63 -7.33
CA PRO A 289 3.27 24.24 -8.13
C PRO A 289 3.82 23.28 -9.20
N LEU A 290 4.23 23.82 -10.35
CA LEU A 290 4.75 23.02 -11.47
C LEU A 290 5.84 22.02 -11.03
N ARG A 291 6.82 22.49 -10.25
CA ARG A 291 7.90 21.64 -9.72
C ARG A 291 7.40 20.41 -8.95
N HIS A 292 6.33 20.56 -8.16
CA HIS A 292 5.75 19.46 -7.38
C HIS A 292 4.91 18.51 -8.25
N ARG A 293 4.29 19.04 -9.32
CA ARG A 293 3.61 18.22 -10.34
C ARG A 293 4.60 17.33 -11.09
N VAL A 294 5.77 17.87 -11.44
CA VAL A 294 6.88 17.10 -12.02
C VAL A 294 7.37 16.02 -11.05
N GLN A 295 7.53 16.34 -9.75
CA GLN A 295 7.90 15.32 -8.74
C GLN A 295 6.88 14.18 -8.63
N CYS A 296 5.58 14.46 -8.78
CA CYS A 296 4.54 13.43 -8.81
C CYS A 296 4.68 12.51 -10.04
N LEU A 297 4.99 13.07 -11.22
CA LEU A 297 5.28 12.27 -12.42
C LEU A 297 6.52 11.40 -12.22
N GLN A 298 7.57 11.94 -11.60
CA GLN A 298 8.79 11.19 -11.28
C GLN A 298 8.52 9.99 -10.35
N LEU A 299 7.49 10.02 -9.49
CA LEU A 299 7.09 8.83 -8.74
C LEU A 299 6.65 7.68 -9.68
N VAL A 300 5.88 8.02 -10.71
CA VAL A 300 5.33 7.08 -11.70
C VAL A 300 6.47 6.51 -12.56
N GLU A 301 7.36 7.36 -13.04
CA GLU A 301 8.53 6.93 -13.83
C GLU A 301 9.46 6.02 -13.03
N ARG A 302 9.73 6.34 -11.76
CA ARG A 302 10.53 5.49 -10.87
C ARG A 302 9.88 4.14 -10.61
N MET A 303 8.55 4.10 -10.49
CA MET A 303 7.81 2.83 -10.41
C MET A 303 8.04 1.98 -11.67
N HIS A 304 7.97 2.61 -12.85
CA HIS A 304 8.22 1.93 -14.14
C HIS A 304 9.65 1.42 -14.28
N LEU A 305 10.64 2.19 -13.81
CA LEU A 305 12.05 1.78 -13.79
C LEU A 305 12.29 0.56 -12.91
N LEU A 306 11.49 0.38 -11.86
CA LEU A 306 11.51 -0.81 -11.00
C LEU A 306 10.77 -2.00 -11.61
N GLY A 307 10.31 -1.90 -12.87
CA GLY A 307 9.60 -2.97 -13.56
C GLY A 307 8.15 -3.14 -13.12
N PHE A 308 7.54 -2.11 -12.51
CA PHE A 308 6.13 -2.12 -12.12
C PHE A 308 5.36 -0.97 -12.75
N SER A 309 4.14 -1.21 -13.19
CA SER A 309 3.17 -0.16 -13.55
C SER A 309 2.09 -0.08 -12.47
N HIS A 310 1.53 1.11 -12.28
CA HIS A 310 0.41 1.38 -11.38
C HIS A 310 -0.92 0.91 -11.99
N GLY A 311 -1.07 1.04 -13.32
CA GLY A 311 -2.29 0.74 -14.07
C GLY A 311 -3.43 1.74 -13.87
N HIS A 312 -3.21 2.82 -13.11
CA HIS A 312 -4.18 3.91 -12.88
C HIS A 312 -3.56 5.15 -12.19
N ALA A 313 -2.39 5.61 -12.64
CA ALA A 313 -1.65 6.73 -12.05
C ALA A 313 -2.32 8.12 -12.24
N ARG A 314 -3.47 8.33 -11.61
CA ARG A 314 -4.20 9.62 -11.59
C ARG A 314 -3.80 10.47 -10.39
N ALA A 315 -4.03 11.78 -10.49
CA ALA A 315 -3.81 12.71 -9.37
C ALA A 315 -4.60 12.33 -8.10
N SER A 316 -5.79 11.73 -8.23
CA SER A 316 -6.59 11.24 -7.10
C SER A 316 -5.95 10.06 -6.35
N ASN A 317 -4.97 9.40 -6.96
CA ASN A 317 -4.16 8.33 -6.39
C ASN A 317 -2.78 8.82 -5.94
N MET A 318 -2.61 10.14 -5.76
CA MET A 318 -1.38 10.75 -5.28
C MET A 318 -1.66 11.52 -3.99
N LEU A 319 -0.91 11.20 -2.93
CA LEU A 319 -1.00 11.87 -1.64
C LEU A 319 0.18 12.83 -1.44
N VAL A 320 -0.03 13.84 -0.60
CA VAL A 320 0.98 14.79 -0.14
C VAL A 320 0.89 14.98 1.38
N GLN A 321 2.07 15.04 2.01
CA GLN A 321 2.26 15.41 3.40
C GLN A 321 3.43 16.39 3.56
N PRO A 322 3.51 17.13 4.68
CA PRO A 322 4.68 17.91 5.03
C PRO A 322 5.94 17.03 5.07
N GLY A 323 7.07 17.56 4.59
CA GLY A 323 8.35 16.87 4.60
C GLY A 323 9.52 17.79 4.98
N PRO A 324 10.77 17.33 4.82
CA PRO A 324 11.16 15.97 4.44
C PRO A 324 10.88 14.96 5.56
N LEU A 325 10.71 13.69 5.21
CA LEU A 325 10.39 12.63 6.19
C LEU A 325 11.58 12.20 7.05
N SER A 326 12.78 12.63 6.69
CA SER A 326 13.99 12.53 7.51
C SER A 326 13.90 13.37 8.78
N LEU A 327 12.99 14.36 8.85
CA LEU A 327 12.75 15.18 10.03
C LEU A 327 11.56 14.67 10.87
N PRO A 328 11.55 14.93 12.20
CA PRO A 328 10.37 14.75 13.04
C PRO A 328 9.18 15.59 12.56
N GLN A 329 7.95 15.11 12.84
CA GLN A 329 6.70 15.67 12.31
C GLN A 329 6.56 17.18 12.58
N GLU A 330 7.02 17.66 13.75
CA GLU A 330 6.93 19.06 14.19
C GLU A 330 7.83 20.00 13.39
N LYS A 331 8.84 19.46 12.70
CA LYS A 331 9.80 20.20 11.88
C LYS A 331 9.53 20.11 10.38
N ARG A 332 8.48 19.39 9.98
CA ARG A 332 8.13 19.21 8.57
C ARG A 332 7.31 20.40 8.08
N SER A 333 7.50 20.77 6.82
CA SER A 333 6.76 21.85 6.16
C SER A 333 6.23 21.42 4.79
N MET A 334 5.20 22.13 4.32
CA MET A 334 4.71 22.04 2.94
C MET A 334 5.64 22.76 1.94
N ASP A 335 6.67 23.47 2.41
CA ASP A 335 7.73 24.04 1.56
C ASP A 335 8.60 22.95 0.92
N THR A 336 8.76 21.82 1.62
CA THR A 336 9.49 20.63 1.20
C THR A 336 8.59 19.39 1.31
N PRO A 337 7.50 19.33 0.52
CA PRO A 337 6.49 18.30 0.68
C PRO A 337 7.01 16.92 0.26
N SER A 338 6.36 15.87 0.76
CA SER A 338 6.62 14.48 0.37
C SER A 338 5.37 13.87 -0.26
N PHE A 339 5.56 13.16 -1.37
CA PHE A 339 4.47 12.60 -2.18
C PHE A 339 4.47 11.08 -2.15
N ARG A 340 3.31 10.46 -2.43
CA ARG A 340 3.12 9.00 -2.51
C ARG A 340 2.11 8.59 -3.57
N LEU A 341 2.33 7.46 -4.22
CA LEU A 341 1.35 6.73 -5.03
C LEU A 341 0.55 5.77 -4.15
N ILE A 342 -0.77 5.74 -4.31
CA ILE A 342 -1.69 4.87 -3.57
C ILE A 342 -2.67 4.15 -4.51
N SER A 343 -3.48 3.23 -3.98
CA SER A 343 -4.50 2.51 -4.76
C SER A 343 -3.90 1.67 -5.87
N LEU A 344 -2.90 0.87 -5.50
CA LEU A 344 -2.13 0.03 -6.42
C LEU A 344 -2.86 -1.23 -6.85
N GLY A 345 -4.17 -1.41 -6.59
CA GLY A 345 -4.91 -2.65 -6.91
C GLY A 345 -4.97 -3.08 -8.38
N ARG A 346 -4.37 -2.31 -9.31
CA ARG A 346 -4.26 -2.64 -10.74
C ARG A 346 -2.81 -2.75 -11.22
N TRP A 347 -1.87 -2.86 -10.28
CA TRP A 347 -0.45 -2.92 -10.59
C TRP A 347 -0.13 -4.10 -11.53
N ARG A 348 0.93 -3.96 -12.33
CA ARG A 348 1.52 -5.05 -13.13
C ARG A 348 3.03 -5.02 -12.99
N GLY A 349 3.65 -6.17 -12.77
CA GLY A 349 5.11 -6.31 -12.71
C GLY A 349 5.64 -7.13 -13.88
N VAL A 350 6.73 -6.68 -14.51
CA VAL A 350 7.37 -7.36 -15.65
C VAL A 350 7.73 -8.81 -15.32
N PHE A 351 8.29 -9.03 -14.13
CA PHE A 351 8.76 -10.33 -13.66
C PHE A 351 7.83 -10.95 -12.61
N HIS A 352 6.60 -10.44 -12.49
CA HIS A 352 5.63 -10.86 -11.47
C HIS A 352 4.27 -11.16 -12.13
N PRO A 353 4.17 -12.27 -12.89
CA PRO A 353 2.90 -12.67 -13.49
C PRO A 353 1.83 -12.88 -12.42
N LEU A 354 0.61 -12.44 -12.71
CA LEU A 354 -0.53 -12.81 -11.88
C LEU A 354 -0.83 -14.31 -12.03
N ALA A 355 -1.70 -14.83 -11.16
CA ALA A 355 -2.12 -16.22 -11.29
C ALA A 355 -2.74 -16.43 -12.67
N LEU A 356 -2.35 -17.53 -13.35
CA LEU A 356 -2.78 -17.90 -14.71
C LEU A 356 -2.24 -17.00 -15.84
N GLU A 357 -1.36 -16.03 -15.55
CA GLU A 357 -0.73 -15.18 -16.56
C GLU A 357 0.62 -15.76 -17.02
N SER A 358 0.86 -15.83 -18.33
CA SER A 358 2.18 -16.19 -18.86
C SER A 358 3.18 -15.03 -18.70
N ALA A 359 4.48 -15.31 -18.69
CA ALA A 359 5.50 -14.26 -18.62
C ALA A 359 5.36 -13.20 -19.74
N GLN A 360 5.05 -13.65 -20.97
CA GLN A 360 4.76 -12.73 -22.09
C GLN A 360 3.47 -11.94 -21.88
N GLY A 361 2.45 -12.55 -21.26
CA GLY A 361 1.22 -11.85 -20.84
C GLY A 361 1.53 -10.72 -19.86
N ALA A 362 2.29 -11.03 -18.81
CA ALA A 362 2.69 -10.07 -17.78
C ALA A 362 3.50 -8.90 -18.36
N MET A 363 4.44 -9.18 -19.27
CA MET A 363 5.20 -8.15 -19.99
C MET A 363 4.27 -7.23 -20.80
N ARG A 364 3.35 -7.80 -21.61
CA ARG A 364 2.39 -6.99 -22.38
C ARG A 364 1.49 -6.16 -21.48
N ALA A 365 1.02 -6.73 -20.37
CA ALA A 365 0.20 -6.03 -19.40
C ALA A 365 0.96 -4.88 -18.71
N PHE A 366 2.25 -5.08 -18.39
CA PHE A 366 3.13 -4.03 -17.88
C PHE A 366 3.33 -2.89 -18.88
N VAL A 367 3.69 -3.19 -20.14
CA VAL A 367 3.92 -2.17 -21.18
C VAL A 367 2.67 -1.31 -21.36
N LYS A 368 1.51 -1.96 -21.52
CA LYS A 368 0.22 -1.26 -21.61
C LYS A 368 -0.10 -0.47 -20.35
N GLY A 369 0.16 -1.02 -19.16
CA GLY A 369 -0.04 -0.35 -17.88
C GLY A 369 0.79 0.93 -17.78
N ARG A 370 2.06 0.85 -18.17
CA ARG A 370 3.01 1.96 -18.20
C ARG A 370 2.57 3.09 -19.13
N GLU A 371 2.19 2.78 -20.36
CA GLU A 371 1.70 3.78 -21.32
C GLU A 371 0.48 4.53 -20.76
N ASN A 372 -0.49 3.79 -20.22
CA ASN A 372 -1.67 4.37 -19.58
C ASN A 372 -1.33 5.25 -18.38
N ASP A 373 -0.38 4.82 -17.55
CA ASP A 373 0.05 5.59 -16.38
C ASP A 373 0.66 6.93 -16.77
N VAL A 374 1.57 6.95 -17.75
CA VAL A 374 2.18 8.19 -18.24
C VAL A 374 1.12 9.12 -18.82
N PHE A 375 0.23 8.60 -19.66
CA PHE A 375 -0.86 9.36 -20.25
C PHE A 375 -1.76 10.01 -19.18
N PHE A 376 -2.25 9.21 -18.22
CA PHE A 376 -3.09 9.72 -17.14
C PHE A 376 -2.35 10.72 -16.26
N ALA A 377 -1.10 10.43 -15.89
CA ALA A 377 -0.30 11.31 -15.04
C ALA A 377 -0.06 12.67 -15.71
N LEU A 378 0.40 12.70 -16.96
CA LEU A 378 0.65 13.95 -17.71
C LEU A 378 -0.60 14.83 -17.80
N HIS A 379 -1.75 14.22 -18.13
CA HIS A 379 -3.00 14.94 -18.28
C HIS A 379 -3.56 15.43 -16.94
N GLU A 380 -3.68 14.55 -15.93
CA GLU A 380 -4.26 14.87 -14.63
C GLU A 380 -3.37 15.84 -13.82
N LEU A 381 -2.04 15.76 -13.99
CA LEU A 381 -1.09 16.73 -13.42
C LEU A 381 -1.00 18.03 -14.23
N ARG A 382 -1.79 18.20 -15.30
CA ARG A 382 -1.79 19.41 -16.14
C ARG A 382 -0.39 19.78 -16.65
N LEU A 383 0.39 18.76 -17.02
CA LEU A 383 1.73 18.91 -17.61
C LEU A 383 1.66 19.01 -19.13
N ILE A 384 0.57 18.54 -19.72
CA ILE A 384 0.19 18.73 -21.12
C ILE A 384 -1.21 19.34 -21.17
N SER A 385 -1.49 20.10 -22.23
CA SER A 385 -2.85 20.59 -22.50
C SER A 385 -3.78 19.40 -22.75
N ALA A 386 -5.02 19.49 -22.29
CA ALA A 386 -6.05 18.55 -22.71
C ALA A 386 -6.10 18.59 -24.25
N PRO A 387 -6.23 17.44 -24.93
CA PRO A 387 -6.49 17.46 -26.37
C PRO A 387 -7.73 18.32 -26.55
N THR A 388 -7.58 19.44 -27.28
CA THR A 388 -8.72 20.24 -27.69
C THR A 388 -9.60 19.29 -28.47
N SER A 389 -10.71 18.87 -27.86
CA SER A 389 -11.76 18.19 -28.60
C SER A 389 -12.15 19.18 -29.68
N HIS A 390 -11.68 18.94 -30.91
CA HIS A 390 -12.21 19.61 -32.08
C HIS A 390 -13.68 19.24 -32.10
N VAL A 391 -14.49 20.14 -31.56
CA VAL A 391 -15.91 20.18 -31.83
C VAL A 391 -15.97 20.59 -33.28
N GLU A 392 -15.97 19.61 -34.18
CA GLU A 392 -16.46 19.78 -35.54
C GLU A 392 -17.92 20.23 -35.41
N LYS A 393 -18.11 21.55 -35.38
CA LYS A 393 -19.35 22.17 -35.81
C LYS A 393 -19.23 22.29 -37.32
N GLU A 394 -19.74 21.30 -38.04
CA GLU A 394 -20.31 21.53 -39.38
C GLU A 394 -21.82 21.66 -39.27
#